data_AF-A0A7J7L4G7-F1
#
_entry.id   AF-A0A7J7L4G7-F1
#
_cell.length_a   1.000
_cell.length_b   1.000
_cell.length_c   1.000
_cell.angle_alpha   90.00
_cell.angle_beta   90.00
_cell.angle_gamma   90.00
#
_symmetry.space_group_name_H-M   'P 1'
#
loop_
_entity.id
_entity.type
_entity.pdbx_description
1 polymer ?
#
loop_
_entity_poly.entity_id
_entity_poly.type
_entity_poly.pdbx_seq_one_letter_code
_entity_poly.pdbx_strand_id
1 'polypeptide(L)'
;FTTVVKIVVDLDWDQQWGLRQVWASENSLLRDWQDYNCSVEFCRSPFLVQEWEVPDKNGKNKETLRLDLVEPSSAKYKNADIVVFNTGHWWTHEKTSKGKDYYQEGSHVYKDLNVIEAYRKALTTWARWVDANINPNKTSVFFRGYSASHFSGGQWNSGGQCDSETDPIRNETYLMAYPSKMRVLESVLKGMKTPVHYLNITRMTDYRKDAHPSVYRKQMTKEERKDPNMYQDCSHWCLPGVPDTWNELLYGQLLIKQKQKQVQLQEQQHHKQEKKQKLP
;
A
#
# COMPACT_ATOMS: atom_id res chain seq x y z
N PHE A 1 17.38 7.14 -12.16
CA PHE A 1 18.62 6.36 -11.98
C PHE A 1 18.31 5.15 -11.10
N THR A 2 18.63 3.95 -11.61
CA THR A 2 18.63 2.62 -10.93
C THR A 2 17.28 1.90 -10.67
N THR A 3 17.08 0.83 -11.45
CA THR A 3 16.44 -0.49 -11.17
C THR A 3 14.94 -0.62 -10.82
N VAL A 4 14.31 -1.60 -11.50
CA VAL A 4 12.91 -2.05 -11.51
C VAL A 4 12.21 -1.99 -10.13
N VAL A 5 11.11 -1.24 -10.07
CA VAL A 5 10.21 -1.18 -8.90
C VAL A 5 8.81 -1.61 -9.32
N LYS A 6 8.36 -2.83 -9.01
CA LYS A 6 6.91 -3.11 -9.10
C LYS A 6 6.24 -2.60 -7.81
N ILE A 7 5.52 -1.49 -7.93
CA ILE A 7 4.90 -0.80 -6.81
C ILE A 7 3.44 -1.25 -6.70
N VAL A 8 3.09 -2.15 -5.77
CA VAL A 8 1.67 -2.43 -5.44
C VAL A 8 1.19 -1.30 -4.52
N VAL A 9 0.82 -0.15 -5.09
CA VAL A 9 0.21 0.96 -4.34
C VAL A 9 -1.31 0.73 -4.24
N ASP A 10 -1.92 1.06 -3.11
CA ASP A 10 -3.36 1.37 -2.97
C ASP A 10 -3.56 2.82 -3.47
N LEU A 11 -4.41 2.97 -4.50
CA LEU A 11 -5.13 4.15 -5.04
C LEU A 11 -4.65 5.62 -4.89
N ASP A 12 -3.45 5.93 -4.39
CA ASP A 12 -2.97 7.33 -4.23
C ASP A 12 -2.20 7.87 -5.45
N TRP A 13 -2.14 7.15 -6.57
CA TRP A 13 -1.22 7.42 -7.69
C TRP A 13 -1.91 8.00 -8.96
N ASP A 14 -3.19 8.36 -8.89
CA ASP A 14 -4.01 8.54 -10.12
C ASP A 14 -3.94 9.95 -10.77
N GLN A 15 -2.95 10.78 -10.45
CA GLN A 15 -2.78 12.09 -11.11
C GLN A 15 -1.38 12.27 -11.72
N GLN A 16 -1.36 12.15 -13.05
CA GLN A 16 -0.36 12.67 -13.99
C GLN A 16 0.73 11.69 -14.46
N TRP A 17 0.52 11.10 -15.65
CA TRP A 17 1.61 10.63 -16.51
C TRP A 17 1.49 11.23 -17.91
N GLY A 18 2.27 12.28 -18.16
CA GLY A 18 2.53 12.79 -19.50
C GLY A 18 3.49 11.89 -20.27
N LEU A 19 3.08 11.52 -21.49
CA LEU A 19 3.86 11.18 -22.68
C LEU A 19 5.08 10.24 -22.51
N ARG A 20 4.83 8.96 -22.24
CA ARG A 20 5.53 7.76 -22.81
C ARG A 20 4.73 6.50 -22.41
N GLN A 21 4.74 5.47 -23.27
CA GLN A 21 3.79 4.35 -23.30
C GLN A 21 3.38 3.83 -21.91
N VAL A 22 2.10 4.03 -21.57
CA VAL A 22 1.43 3.44 -20.40
C VAL A 22 0.54 2.32 -20.92
N TRP A 23 0.73 1.11 -20.39
CA TRP A 23 -0.18 -0.01 -20.66
C TRP A 23 -1.14 -0.14 -19.49
N ALA A 24 -2.44 -0.04 -19.77
CA ALA A 24 -3.49 -0.19 -18.78
C ALA A 24 -4.27 -1.49 -19.03
N SER A 25 -4.45 -2.28 -17.97
CA SER A 25 -5.46 -3.34 -17.89
C SER A 25 -6.44 -2.99 -16.75
N GLU A 26 -7.56 -3.71 -16.61
CA GLU A 26 -8.58 -3.43 -15.58
C GLU A 26 -8.00 -3.25 -14.17
N ASN A 27 -6.90 -3.96 -13.84
CA ASN A 27 -6.31 -3.97 -12.50
C ASN A 27 -4.79 -3.68 -12.46
N SER A 28 -4.19 -3.20 -13.56
CA SER A 28 -2.78 -2.81 -13.53
C SER A 28 -2.39 -1.70 -14.50
N LEU A 29 -1.42 -0.89 -14.08
CA LEU A 29 -0.77 0.14 -14.90
C LEU A 29 0.72 -0.16 -14.99
N LEU A 30 1.28 -0.25 -16.19
CA LEU A 30 2.70 -0.49 -16.43
C LEU A 30 3.33 0.71 -17.14
N ARG A 31 4.46 1.16 -16.61
CA ARG A 31 5.37 2.09 -17.27
C ARG A 31 6.74 1.44 -17.49
N ASP A 32 7.23 1.52 -18.71
CA ASP A 32 8.49 0.91 -19.11
C ASP A 32 9.52 1.97 -19.55
N TRP A 33 10.76 1.80 -19.10
CA TRP A 33 11.93 2.61 -19.46
C TRP A 33 12.99 1.68 -20.04
N GLN A 34 12.90 1.46 -21.36
CA GLN A 34 13.76 0.56 -22.11
C GLN A 34 15.25 0.89 -21.96
N ASP A 35 15.62 2.18 -21.95
CA ASP A 35 17.00 2.66 -21.79
C ASP A 35 17.67 2.19 -20.48
N TYR A 36 16.86 1.82 -19.48
CA TYR A 36 17.31 1.38 -18.16
C TYR A 36 16.95 -0.07 -17.85
N ASN A 37 16.34 -0.80 -18.78
CA ASN A 37 15.71 -2.10 -18.55
C ASN A 37 14.90 -2.11 -17.24
N CYS A 38 14.09 -1.06 -17.07
CA CYS A 38 13.39 -0.77 -15.83
C CYS A 38 11.90 -0.61 -16.12
N SER A 39 11.06 -1.31 -15.36
CA SER A 39 9.63 -1.10 -15.40
C SER A 39 9.07 -0.82 -14.01
N VAL A 40 8.00 -0.05 -13.99
CA VAL A 40 7.18 0.21 -12.80
C VAL A 40 5.76 -0.23 -13.08
N GLU A 41 5.25 -1.13 -12.26
CA GLU A 41 3.91 -1.67 -12.39
C GLU A 41 3.12 -1.42 -11.12
N PHE A 42 1.91 -0.89 -11.28
CA PHE A 42 0.87 -0.78 -10.25
C PHE A 42 -0.09 -1.96 -10.38
N CYS A 43 -0.37 -2.65 -9.27
CA CYS A 43 -1.38 -3.70 -9.20
C CYS A 43 -2.44 -3.30 -8.18
N ARG A 44 -3.69 -3.17 -8.61
CA ARG A 44 -4.78 -2.79 -7.72
C ARG A 44 -5.18 -3.97 -6.85
N SER A 45 -4.92 -3.86 -5.55
CA SER A 45 -5.39 -4.84 -4.57
C SER A 45 -5.70 -4.18 -3.22
N PRO A 46 -6.91 -3.62 -3.04
CA PRO A 46 -7.21 -2.83 -1.86
C PRO A 46 -7.09 -3.64 -0.56
N PHE A 47 -7.29 -4.96 -0.63
CA PHE A 47 -7.28 -5.86 0.52
C PHE A 47 -6.09 -6.81 0.57
N LEU A 48 -5.29 -6.94 -0.50
CA LEU A 48 -4.25 -7.98 -0.73
C LEU A 48 -4.78 -9.42 -0.79
N VAL A 49 -5.97 -9.66 -0.24
CA VAL A 49 -6.72 -10.90 -0.31
C VAL A 49 -7.82 -10.82 -1.35
N GLN A 50 -8.38 -11.96 -1.71
CA GLN A 50 -9.20 -12.10 -2.90
C GLN A 50 -10.66 -11.69 -2.67
N GLU A 51 -11.14 -10.73 -3.47
CA GLU A 51 -12.57 -10.46 -3.63
C GLU A 51 -13.26 -11.63 -4.36
N TRP A 52 -14.47 -11.96 -3.94
CA TRP A 52 -15.20 -13.15 -4.39
C TRP A 52 -16.72 -12.92 -4.36
N GLU A 53 -17.47 -13.86 -4.92
CA GLU A 53 -18.93 -13.86 -4.88
C GLU A 53 -19.47 -15.23 -4.50
N VAL A 54 -20.49 -15.25 -3.65
CA VAL A 54 -21.24 -16.45 -3.30
C VAL A 54 -22.73 -16.23 -3.56
N PRO A 55 -23.47 -17.24 -4.06
CA PRO A 55 -24.91 -17.13 -4.22
C PRO A 55 -25.60 -17.04 -2.84
N ASP A 56 -26.50 -16.07 -2.70
CA ASP A 56 -27.36 -15.93 -1.53
C ASP A 56 -28.55 -16.91 -1.58
N LYS A 57 -29.39 -16.87 -0.53
CA LYS A 57 -30.57 -17.75 -0.42
C LYS A 57 -31.61 -17.56 -1.54
N ASN A 58 -31.55 -16.43 -2.25
CA ASN A 58 -32.44 -16.09 -3.36
C ASN A 58 -31.74 -16.29 -4.73
N GLY A 59 -30.53 -16.87 -4.75
CA GLY A 59 -29.74 -17.07 -5.96
C GLY A 59 -29.06 -15.80 -6.51
N LYS A 60 -29.06 -14.70 -5.76
CA LYS A 60 -28.30 -13.49 -6.14
C LYS A 60 -26.85 -13.60 -5.68
N ASN A 61 -25.92 -13.15 -6.50
CA ASN A 61 -24.52 -13.08 -6.09
C ASN A 61 -24.35 -12.04 -4.99
N LYS A 62 -23.72 -12.46 -3.90
CA LYS A 62 -23.32 -11.63 -2.77
C LYS A 62 -21.81 -11.56 -2.73
N GLU A 63 -21.28 -10.35 -2.76
CA GLU A 63 -19.85 -10.08 -2.65
C GLU A 63 -19.33 -10.54 -1.29
N THR A 64 -18.14 -11.13 -1.31
CA THR A 64 -17.41 -11.62 -0.14
C THR A 64 -15.93 -11.34 -0.30
N LEU A 65 -15.20 -11.37 0.80
CA LEU A 65 -13.75 -11.23 0.83
C LEU A 65 -13.12 -12.49 1.43
N ARG A 66 -12.38 -13.23 0.59
CA ARG A 66 -11.68 -14.47 0.96
C ARG A 66 -10.43 -14.15 1.75
N LEU A 67 -10.53 -14.16 3.08
CA LEU A 67 -9.42 -13.84 3.97
C LEU A 67 -8.30 -14.89 3.93
N ASP A 68 -8.58 -16.08 3.41
CA ASP A 68 -7.69 -17.24 3.30
C ASP A 68 -6.96 -17.34 1.95
N LEU A 69 -7.28 -16.48 0.98
CA LEU A 69 -6.67 -16.48 -0.35
C LEU A 69 -6.07 -15.12 -0.68
N VAL A 70 -4.81 -15.11 -1.13
CA VAL A 70 -4.21 -13.92 -1.75
C VAL A 70 -4.83 -13.72 -3.13
N GLU A 71 -4.96 -12.46 -3.53
CA GLU A 71 -5.48 -12.11 -4.85
C GLU A 71 -4.79 -12.86 -6.02
N PRO A 72 -5.51 -13.13 -7.13
CA PRO A 72 -4.93 -13.80 -8.30
C PRO A 72 -3.81 -13.01 -8.97
N SER A 73 -3.81 -11.67 -8.84
CA SER A 73 -2.79 -10.81 -9.45
C SER A 73 -1.39 -11.01 -8.85
N SER A 74 -1.29 -11.70 -7.72
CA SER A 74 -0.04 -12.04 -7.03
C SER A 74 0.97 -12.81 -7.87
N ALA A 75 0.51 -13.57 -8.87
CA ALA A 75 1.37 -14.20 -9.86
C ALA A 75 2.21 -13.19 -10.68
N LYS A 76 1.73 -11.95 -10.86
CA LYS A 76 2.38 -10.91 -11.68
C LYS A 76 3.59 -10.26 -10.99
N TYR A 77 3.60 -10.21 -9.66
CA TYR A 77 4.62 -9.49 -8.89
C TYR A 77 5.51 -10.38 -8.02
N LYS A 78 5.23 -11.68 -7.89
CA LYS A 78 6.05 -12.61 -7.07
C LYS A 78 7.55 -12.67 -7.44
N ASN A 79 7.88 -12.37 -8.69
CA ASN A 79 9.26 -12.41 -9.22
C ASN A 79 9.88 -11.02 -9.43
N ALA A 80 9.26 -9.95 -8.94
CA ALA A 80 9.83 -8.60 -9.09
C ALA A 80 11.11 -8.43 -8.26
N ASP A 81 12.00 -7.53 -8.68
CA ASP A 81 13.20 -7.19 -7.90
C ASP A 81 12.85 -6.41 -6.62
N ILE A 82 11.79 -5.60 -6.69
CA ILE A 82 11.25 -4.81 -5.59
C ILE A 82 9.72 -4.92 -5.63
N VAL A 83 9.12 -5.25 -4.49
CA VAL A 83 7.66 -5.23 -4.31
C VAL A 83 7.33 -4.35 -3.12
N VAL A 84 6.51 -3.33 -3.32
CA VAL A 84 5.99 -2.47 -2.25
C VAL A 84 4.52 -2.81 -2.06
N PHE A 85 4.13 -3.30 -0.90
CA PHE A 85 2.74 -3.58 -0.55
C PHE A 85 2.16 -2.46 0.32
N ASN A 86 0.85 -2.25 0.26
CA ASN A 86 0.12 -1.56 1.31
C ASN A 86 -1.35 -1.95 1.30
N THR A 87 -2.03 -1.74 2.43
CA THR A 87 -3.47 -1.87 2.53
C THR A 87 -3.97 -1.21 3.81
N GLY A 88 -5.15 -0.58 3.78
CA GLY A 88 -5.74 -0.02 4.99
C GLY A 88 -6.99 0.83 4.79
N HIS A 89 -7.08 1.64 3.72
CA HIS A 89 -8.19 2.59 3.53
C HIS A 89 -9.53 1.90 3.29
N TRP A 90 -9.53 0.71 2.70
CA TRP A 90 -10.75 -0.05 2.43
C TRP A 90 -11.20 -0.91 3.61
N TRP A 91 -10.36 -1.07 4.63
CA TRP A 91 -10.71 -1.78 5.86
C TRP A 91 -11.48 -0.88 6.82
N THR A 92 -12.68 -0.48 6.41
CA THR A 92 -13.64 0.26 7.23
C THR A 92 -14.95 -0.51 7.31
N HIS A 93 -15.71 -0.28 8.38
CA HIS A 93 -16.98 -0.96 8.60
C HIS A 93 -17.94 -0.76 7.42
N GLU A 94 -17.98 0.43 6.82
CA GLU A 94 -18.86 0.75 5.70
C GLU A 94 -18.43 0.05 4.40
N LYS A 95 -17.12 0.01 4.10
CA LYS A 95 -16.59 -0.58 2.87
C LYS A 95 -16.50 -2.10 2.90
N THR A 96 -16.64 -2.72 4.08
CA THR A 96 -16.61 -4.18 4.26
C THR A 96 -17.98 -4.71 4.70
N SER A 97 -19.06 -4.17 4.16
CA SER A 97 -20.44 -4.64 4.41
C SER A 97 -20.79 -4.76 5.90
N LYS A 98 -20.28 -3.84 6.72
CA LYS A 98 -20.46 -3.81 8.18
C LYS A 98 -19.95 -5.05 8.91
N GLY A 99 -19.06 -5.80 8.26
CA GLY A 99 -18.56 -7.09 8.72
C GLY A 99 -19.58 -8.23 8.67
N LYS A 100 -20.75 -8.00 8.06
CA LYS A 100 -21.88 -8.95 8.09
C LYS A 100 -21.95 -9.75 6.79
N ASP A 101 -21.85 -11.07 6.91
CA ASP A 101 -21.95 -12.02 5.81
C ASP A 101 -21.02 -11.68 4.62
N TYR A 102 -19.84 -11.12 4.89
CA TYR A 102 -18.92 -10.60 3.87
C TYR A 102 -17.57 -11.29 3.91
N TYR A 103 -17.00 -11.46 5.10
CA TYR A 103 -15.73 -12.15 5.23
C TYR A 103 -15.92 -13.66 5.10
N GLN A 104 -15.02 -14.31 4.37
CA GLN A 104 -15.10 -15.74 4.06
C GLN A 104 -13.75 -16.43 4.25
N GLU A 105 -13.78 -17.67 4.78
CA GLU A 105 -12.65 -18.61 4.80
C GLU A 105 -13.16 -19.99 4.34
N GLY A 106 -12.56 -20.56 3.30
CA GLY A 106 -13.08 -21.77 2.66
C GLY A 106 -14.53 -21.60 2.19
N SER A 107 -15.43 -22.45 2.67
CA SER A 107 -16.88 -22.36 2.44
C SER A 107 -17.64 -21.60 3.53
N HIS A 108 -16.97 -21.17 4.60
CA HIS A 108 -17.60 -20.48 5.71
C HIS A 108 -17.63 -18.98 5.48
N VAL A 109 -18.83 -18.41 5.41
CA VAL A 109 -19.05 -16.96 5.43
C VAL A 109 -19.41 -16.55 6.85
N TYR A 110 -18.63 -15.62 7.41
CA TYR A 110 -18.85 -15.11 8.76
C TYR A 110 -20.11 -14.27 8.82
N LYS A 111 -21.04 -14.64 9.71
CA LYS A 111 -22.26 -13.85 9.95
C LYS A 111 -21.94 -12.44 10.44
N ASP A 112 -20.96 -12.33 11.31
CA ASP A 112 -20.41 -11.07 11.81
C ASP A 112 -18.93 -11.31 12.13
N LEU A 113 -18.05 -10.44 11.63
CA LEU A 113 -16.62 -10.47 11.96
C LEU A 113 -16.09 -9.04 12.05
N ASN A 114 -15.39 -8.75 13.15
CA ASN A 114 -14.77 -7.46 13.38
C ASN A 114 -13.70 -7.13 12.32
N VAL A 115 -13.73 -5.91 11.77
CA VAL A 115 -12.80 -5.47 10.72
C VAL A 115 -11.31 -5.59 11.09
N ILE A 116 -10.95 -5.40 12.36
CA ILE A 116 -9.56 -5.56 12.82
C ILE A 116 -9.15 -7.04 12.86
N GLU A 117 -10.07 -7.93 13.20
CA GLU A 117 -9.84 -9.38 13.12
C GLU A 117 -9.73 -9.85 11.68
N ALA A 118 -10.61 -9.36 10.79
CA ALA A 118 -10.51 -9.63 9.37
C ALA A 118 -9.19 -9.12 8.77
N TYR A 119 -8.76 -7.90 9.13
CA TYR A 119 -7.46 -7.33 8.73
C TYR A 119 -6.29 -8.20 9.18
N ARG A 120 -6.32 -8.69 10.43
CA ARG A 120 -5.29 -9.61 10.95
C ARG A 120 -5.24 -10.91 10.17
N LYS A 121 -6.39 -11.52 9.89
CA LYS A 121 -6.48 -12.76 9.10
C LYS A 121 -5.93 -12.56 7.69
N ALA A 122 -6.35 -11.50 7.00
CA ALA A 122 -5.86 -11.19 5.65
C ALA A 122 -4.35 -10.94 5.62
N LEU A 123 -3.82 -10.14 6.55
CA LEU A 123 -2.37 -9.92 6.64
C LEU A 123 -1.61 -11.19 6.99
N THR A 124 -2.19 -12.08 7.80
CA THR A 124 -1.57 -13.38 8.10
C THR A 124 -1.49 -14.25 6.85
N THR A 125 -2.53 -14.26 6.02
CA THR A 125 -2.55 -14.95 4.72
C THR A 125 -1.53 -14.35 3.75
N TRP A 126 -1.48 -13.02 3.62
CA TRP A 126 -0.48 -12.32 2.83
C TRP A 126 0.95 -12.64 3.30
N ALA A 127 1.21 -12.59 4.60
CA ALA A 127 2.53 -12.88 5.17
C ALA A 127 2.99 -14.30 4.87
N ARG A 128 2.11 -15.30 5.03
CA ARG A 128 2.38 -16.70 4.65
C ARG A 128 2.66 -16.84 3.17
N TRP A 129 1.93 -16.12 2.32
CA TRP A 129 2.17 -16.14 0.89
C TRP A 129 3.55 -15.55 0.55
N VAL A 130 3.93 -14.42 1.16
CA VAL A 130 5.25 -13.80 0.98
C VAL A 130 6.36 -14.77 1.40
N ASP A 131 6.24 -15.40 2.57
CA ASP A 131 7.21 -16.38 3.07
C ASP A 131 7.34 -17.60 2.16
N ALA A 132 6.26 -18.00 1.49
CA ALA A 132 6.25 -19.18 0.62
C ALA A 132 6.68 -18.89 -0.83
N ASN A 133 6.45 -17.67 -1.33
CA ASN A 133 6.53 -17.38 -2.77
C ASN A 133 7.61 -16.36 -3.15
N ILE A 134 8.09 -15.55 -2.21
CA ILE A 134 9.12 -14.53 -2.49
C ILE A 134 10.49 -15.04 -2.07
N ASN A 135 11.46 -14.93 -2.97
CA ASN A 135 12.85 -15.22 -2.66
C ASN A 135 13.56 -13.94 -2.14
N PRO A 136 13.88 -13.84 -0.83
CA PRO A 136 14.47 -12.63 -0.24
C PRO A 136 15.89 -12.31 -0.77
N ASN A 137 16.58 -13.29 -1.39
CA ASN A 137 17.88 -13.06 -2.00
C ASN A 137 17.78 -12.35 -3.36
N LYS A 138 16.59 -12.37 -3.99
CA LYS A 138 16.32 -11.72 -5.27
C LYS A 138 15.44 -10.49 -5.12
N THR A 139 14.40 -10.61 -4.30
CA THR A 139 13.34 -9.61 -4.18
C THR A 139 13.46 -8.84 -2.86
N SER A 140 13.35 -7.52 -2.94
CA SER A 140 13.22 -6.63 -1.79
C SER A 140 11.73 -6.39 -1.51
N VAL A 141 11.25 -6.80 -0.35
CA VAL A 141 9.85 -6.60 0.04
C VAL A 141 9.75 -5.38 0.95
N PHE A 142 8.84 -4.47 0.60
CA PHE A 142 8.49 -3.31 1.40
C PHE A 142 7.02 -3.38 1.77
N PHE A 143 6.67 -2.83 2.93
CA PHE A 143 5.28 -2.54 3.27
C PHE A 143 5.16 -1.08 3.65
N ARG A 144 4.31 -0.33 2.96
CA ARG A 144 3.99 1.06 3.29
C ARG A 144 2.87 1.10 4.32
N GLY A 145 3.11 1.81 5.42
CA GLY A 145 2.12 2.02 6.47
C GLY A 145 0.87 2.73 5.99
N TYR A 146 -0.11 2.84 6.88
CA TYR A 146 -1.37 3.51 6.63
C TYR A 146 -1.14 4.99 6.30
N SER A 147 -1.80 5.47 5.25
CA SER A 147 -1.83 6.88 4.89
C SER A 147 -3.01 7.53 5.61
N ALA A 148 -2.78 8.62 6.35
CA ALA A 148 -3.84 9.28 7.11
C ALA A 148 -4.88 9.94 6.20
N SER A 149 -6.13 9.98 6.65
CA SER A 149 -7.21 10.78 6.03
C SER A 149 -7.66 11.83 7.03
N HIS A 150 -7.94 13.05 6.57
CA HIS A 150 -8.25 14.19 7.44
C HIS A 150 -9.61 14.79 7.11
N PHE A 151 -10.66 14.21 7.69
CA PHE A 151 -12.01 14.76 7.58
C PHE A 151 -12.36 15.57 8.83
N SER A 152 -12.60 16.86 8.66
CA SER A 152 -13.10 17.78 9.68
C SER A 152 -14.62 17.95 9.55
N GLY A 153 -15.33 18.05 10.68
CA GLY A 153 -16.78 18.32 10.68
C GLY A 153 -17.70 17.15 10.28
N GLY A 154 -17.16 15.99 9.90
CA GLY A 154 -17.94 14.81 9.50
C GLY A 154 -17.05 13.67 9.01
N GLN A 155 -17.67 12.57 8.55
CA GLN A 155 -16.97 11.48 7.86
C GLN A 155 -16.95 11.71 6.35
N TRP A 156 -16.19 10.90 5.63
CA TRP A 156 -16.10 10.93 4.16
C TRP A 156 -17.45 10.90 3.44
N ASN A 157 -18.47 10.28 4.05
CA ASN A 157 -19.83 10.15 3.51
C ASN A 157 -20.89 10.97 4.27
N SER A 158 -20.49 11.80 5.23
CA SER A 158 -21.41 12.57 6.08
C SER A 158 -20.98 14.02 6.27
N GLY A 159 -20.41 14.62 5.22
CA GLY A 159 -20.08 16.04 5.18
C GLY A 159 -18.70 16.41 5.75
N GLY A 160 -17.79 15.44 5.89
CA GLY A 160 -16.40 15.71 6.26
C GLY A 160 -15.64 16.49 5.17
N GLN A 161 -14.80 17.42 5.60
CA GLN A 161 -14.10 18.38 4.73
C GLN A 161 -12.63 18.58 5.14
N CYS A 162 -11.82 19.12 4.23
CA CYS A 162 -10.42 19.48 4.43
C CYS A 162 -9.97 20.69 3.60
N ASP A 163 -10.87 21.38 2.88
CA ASP A 163 -10.56 22.56 2.06
C ASP A 163 -10.08 23.77 2.86
N SER A 164 -10.38 23.81 4.16
CA SER A 164 -9.93 24.86 5.08
C SER A 164 -8.54 24.60 5.69
N GLU A 165 -7.95 23.43 5.44
CA GLU A 165 -6.66 23.05 6.01
C GLU A 165 -5.53 23.45 5.06
N THR A 166 -4.76 24.49 5.41
CA THR A 166 -3.67 25.03 4.57
C THR A 166 -2.28 24.89 5.18
N ASP A 167 -2.19 24.45 6.43
CA ASP A 167 -0.95 24.28 7.18
C ASP A 167 -0.89 22.89 7.81
N PRO A 168 0.30 22.27 7.90
CA PRO A 168 0.47 21.04 8.62
C PRO A 168 0.17 21.23 10.10
N ILE A 169 -0.20 20.13 10.77
CA ILE A 169 -0.33 20.11 12.23
C ILE A 169 1.04 20.43 12.84
N ARG A 170 1.11 21.43 13.72
CA ARG A 170 2.33 21.79 14.46
C ARG A 170 2.31 21.34 15.91
N ASN A 171 1.12 21.14 16.46
CA ASN A 171 0.93 20.73 17.85
C ASN A 171 0.48 19.26 17.89
N GLU A 172 1.28 18.41 18.52
CA GLU A 172 1.07 16.97 18.60
C GLU A 172 -0.23 16.57 19.28
N THR A 173 -0.85 17.44 20.08
CA THR A 173 -2.14 17.15 20.73
C THR A 173 -3.29 17.00 19.73
N TYR A 174 -3.14 17.50 18.50
CA TYR A 174 -4.13 17.36 17.43
C TYR A 174 -3.92 16.12 16.56
N LEU A 175 -2.85 15.36 16.79
CA LEU A 175 -2.58 14.15 16.04
C LEU A 175 -3.53 13.03 16.44
N MET A 176 -3.90 12.20 15.47
CA MET A 176 -4.77 11.06 15.71
C MET A 176 -4.07 9.98 16.54
N ALA A 177 -4.86 9.18 17.26
CA ALA A 177 -4.33 7.99 17.91
C ALA A 177 -3.73 7.04 16.87
N TYR A 178 -2.58 6.41 17.20
CA TYR A 178 -1.93 5.51 16.26
C TYR A 178 -2.86 4.34 15.89
N PRO A 179 -3.17 4.11 14.61
CA PRO A 179 -4.21 3.18 14.20
C PRO A 179 -3.97 1.75 14.71
N SER A 180 -4.99 1.12 15.27
CA SER A 180 -4.93 -0.28 15.72
C SER A 180 -4.54 -1.24 14.60
N LYS A 181 -4.96 -0.96 13.35
CA LYS A 181 -4.54 -1.69 12.15
C LYS A 181 -3.01 -1.71 11.99
N MET A 182 -2.32 -0.61 12.27
CA MET A 182 -0.85 -0.58 12.18
C MET A 182 -0.18 -1.43 13.25
N ARG A 183 -0.74 -1.49 14.46
CA ARG A 183 -0.24 -2.41 15.50
C ARG A 183 -0.41 -3.87 15.08
N VAL A 184 -1.51 -4.20 14.38
CA VAL A 184 -1.72 -5.54 13.79
C VAL A 184 -0.68 -5.83 12.72
N LEU A 185 -0.46 -4.90 11.79
CA LEU A 185 0.57 -5.02 10.77
C LEU A 185 1.95 -5.27 11.40
N GLU A 186 2.37 -4.42 12.33
CA GLU A 186 3.65 -4.56 13.04
C GLU A 186 3.78 -5.92 13.73
N SER A 187 2.69 -6.43 14.32
CA SER A 187 2.67 -7.77 14.93
C SER A 187 2.84 -8.88 13.89
N VAL A 188 2.23 -8.76 12.71
CA VAL A 188 2.38 -9.73 11.63
C VAL A 188 3.80 -9.69 11.07
N LEU A 189 4.34 -8.50 10.80
CA LEU A 189 5.70 -8.33 10.27
C LEU A 189 6.77 -8.96 11.18
N LYS A 190 6.59 -8.86 12.52
CA LYS A 190 7.49 -9.50 13.50
C LYS A 190 7.52 -11.04 13.39
N GLY A 191 6.45 -11.65 12.88
CA GLY A 191 6.33 -13.10 12.75
C GLY A 191 6.76 -13.65 11.39
N MET A 192 7.17 -12.80 10.44
CA MET A 192 7.54 -13.22 9.09
C MET A 192 8.96 -13.78 9.02
N LYS A 193 9.16 -14.77 8.13
CA LYS A 193 10.49 -15.29 7.82
C LYS A 193 11.20 -14.44 6.79
N THR A 194 10.47 -13.99 5.77
CA THR A 194 10.97 -13.08 4.73
C THR A 194 11.09 -11.67 5.32
N PRO A 195 12.29 -11.06 5.29
CA PRO A 195 12.46 -9.70 5.78
C PRO A 195 11.63 -8.70 4.96
N VAL A 196 10.84 -7.88 5.66
CA VAL A 196 10.05 -6.81 5.07
C VAL A 196 10.54 -5.47 5.60
N HIS A 197 10.88 -4.56 4.68
CA HIS A 197 11.22 -3.19 5.02
C HIS A 197 9.93 -2.38 5.26
N TYR A 198 9.66 -2.06 6.52
CA TYR A 198 8.47 -1.28 6.88
C TYR A 198 8.71 0.22 6.68
N LEU A 199 7.99 0.82 5.74
CA LEU A 199 7.94 2.27 5.56
C LEU A 199 6.83 2.83 6.45
N ASN A 200 7.17 3.15 7.71
CA ASN A 200 6.20 3.67 8.69
C ASN A 200 5.85 5.15 8.41
N ILE A 201 4.98 5.35 7.43
CA ILE A 201 4.53 6.69 7.01
C ILE A 201 3.32 7.20 7.81
N THR A 202 2.78 6.41 8.74
CA THR A 202 1.47 6.72 9.34
C THR A 202 1.50 7.96 10.19
N ARG A 203 2.52 8.13 11.03
CA ARG A 203 2.63 9.35 11.85
C ARG A 203 3.00 10.57 11.01
N MET A 204 3.87 10.43 10.01
CA MET A 204 4.29 11.57 9.20
C MET A 204 3.15 12.10 8.31
N THR A 205 2.25 11.23 7.85
CA THR A 205 1.09 11.64 7.05
C THR A 205 0.01 12.30 7.89
N ASP A 206 -0.15 11.90 9.16
CA ASP A 206 -1.08 12.51 10.12
C ASP A 206 -0.77 14.00 10.38
N TYR A 207 0.48 14.43 10.22
CA TYR A 207 0.81 15.86 10.27
C TYR A 207 0.28 16.65 9.08
N ARG A 208 -0.06 16.02 7.96
CA ARG A 208 -0.19 16.65 6.66
C ARG A 208 -1.64 16.89 6.21
N LYS A 209 -2.51 17.30 7.13
CA LYS A 209 -3.90 17.65 6.80
C LYS A 209 -4.05 18.69 5.67
N ASP A 210 -3.00 19.47 5.41
CA ASP A 210 -2.89 20.50 4.37
C ASP A 210 -2.77 19.97 2.93
N ALA A 211 -2.43 18.70 2.74
CA ALA A 211 -1.90 18.22 1.47
C ALA A 211 -2.90 17.38 0.64
N HIS A 212 -4.17 17.38 1.02
CA HIS A 212 -5.22 16.66 0.30
C HIS A 212 -5.77 17.46 -0.90
N PRO A 213 -6.22 16.79 -1.98
CA PRO A 213 -6.87 17.47 -3.10
C PRO A 213 -8.15 18.21 -2.70
N SER A 214 -8.87 17.73 -1.69
CA SER A 214 -10.10 18.34 -1.22
C SER A 214 -11.11 18.54 -2.38
N VAL A 215 -11.52 19.78 -2.67
CA VAL A 215 -12.42 20.14 -3.78
C VAL A 215 -11.75 20.10 -5.16
N TYR A 216 -10.44 19.90 -5.21
CA TYR A 216 -9.65 19.88 -6.46
C TYR A 216 -9.40 18.45 -6.99
N ARG A 217 -10.13 17.45 -6.48
CA ARG A 217 -10.01 16.02 -6.87
C ARG A 217 -10.13 15.72 -8.37
N LYS A 218 -10.86 16.56 -9.13
CA LYS A 218 -10.96 16.46 -10.59
C LYS A 218 -11.09 17.85 -11.18
N GLN A 219 -10.85 17.98 -12.48
CA GLN A 219 -11.11 19.24 -13.18
C GLN A 219 -12.59 19.59 -13.09
N MET A 220 -12.87 20.68 -12.39
CA MET A 220 -14.21 21.22 -12.13
C MET A 220 -14.17 22.74 -12.29
N THR A 221 -15.31 23.35 -12.60
CA THR A 221 -15.52 24.79 -12.56
C THR A 221 -15.49 25.31 -11.12
N LYS A 222 -15.44 26.64 -10.94
CA LYS A 222 -15.47 27.23 -9.59
C LYS A 222 -16.83 27.02 -8.92
N GLU A 223 -17.89 26.96 -9.72
CA GLU A 223 -19.27 26.80 -9.30
C GLU A 223 -19.53 25.37 -8.83
N GLU A 224 -19.04 24.37 -9.58
CA GLU A 224 -19.14 22.95 -9.20
C GLU A 224 -18.45 22.65 -7.86
N ARG A 225 -17.31 23.30 -7.59
CA ARG A 225 -16.57 23.13 -6.32
C ARG A 225 -17.28 23.72 -5.10
N LYS A 226 -18.27 24.59 -5.32
CA LYS A 226 -19.07 25.20 -4.25
C LYS A 226 -20.33 24.41 -3.92
N ASP A 227 -20.61 23.32 -4.64
CA ASP A 227 -21.77 22.48 -4.36
C ASP A 227 -21.62 21.83 -2.98
N PRO A 228 -22.52 22.11 -2.02
CA PRO A 228 -22.47 21.51 -0.68
C PRO A 228 -22.71 20.00 -0.69
N ASN A 229 -23.27 19.43 -1.77
CA ASN A 229 -23.44 17.98 -1.93
C ASN A 229 -22.18 17.28 -2.45
N MET A 230 -21.13 18.02 -2.80
CA MET A 230 -19.90 17.45 -3.30
C MET A 230 -19.06 16.87 -2.18
N TYR A 231 -18.69 15.59 -2.30
CA TYR A 231 -17.71 14.97 -1.43
C TYR A 231 -16.29 15.45 -1.75
N GLN A 232 -15.63 16.02 -0.75
CA GLN A 232 -14.22 16.36 -0.79
C GLN A 232 -13.35 15.10 -0.71
N ASP A 233 -12.20 15.16 -1.37
CA ASP A 233 -11.19 14.11 -1.27
C ASP A 233 -10.17 14.46 -0.19
N CYS A 234 -10.38 13.90 1.00
CA CYS A 234 -9.48 14.05 2.14
C CYS A 234 -8.76 12.74 2.48
N SER A 235 -8.63 11.85 1.50
CA SER A 235 -7.95 10.56 1.66
C SER A 235 -6.78 10.36 0.72
N HIS A 236 -6.85 10.91 -0.51
CA HIS A 236 -5.74 10.90 -1.46
C HIS A 236 -4.89 12.17 -1.31
N TRP A 237 -3.80 12.28 -2.05
CA TRP A 237 -2.84 13.38 -1.89
C TRP A 237 -2.65 14.16 -3.19
N CYS A 238 -2.42 15.46 -3.07
CA CYS A 238 -1.93 16.27 -4.18
C CYS A 238 -0.56 15.77 -4.65
N LEU A 239 -0.31 15.89 -5.95
CA LEU A 239 1.01 15.69 -6.57
C LEU A 239 1.44 16.99 -7.30
N PRO A 240 2.69 17.45 -7.13
CA PRO A 240 3.68 16.96 -6.16
C PRO A 240 3.23 17.17 -4.70
N GLY A 241 3.72 16.37 -3.76
CA GLY A 241 3.28 16.41 -2.37
C GLY A 241 3.76 15.28 -1.47
N VAL A 242 2.92 14.88 -0.51
CA VAL A 242 3.23 13.87 0.52
C VAL A 242 3.73 12.53 -0.05
N PRO A 243 3.17 11.99 -1.17
CA PRO A 243 3.68 10.76 -1.77
C PRO A 243 5.12 10.84 -2.26
N ASP A 244 5.62 12.04 -2.61
CA ASP A 244 7.02 12.22 -3.02
C ASP A 244 7.96 11.88 -1.87
N THR A 245 7.63 12.29 -0.64
CA THR A 245 8.40 11.93 0.56
C THR A 245 8.39 10.41 0.81
N TRP A 246 7.31 9.71 0.51
CA TRP A 246 7.29 8.24 0.63
C TRP A 246 8.23 7.58 -0.38
N ASN A 247 8.29 8.12 -1.60
CA ASN A 247 9.22 7.66 -2.63
C ASN A 247 10.67 7.97 -2.26
N GLU A 248 10.94 9.11 -1.63
CA GLU A 248 12.27 9.43 -1.08
C GLU A 248 12.69 8.44 0.01
N LEU A 249 11.77 8.05 0.91
CA LEU A 249 12.04 7.02 1.92
C LEU A 249 12.36 5.67 1.28
N LEU A 250 11.57 5.25 0.29
CA LEU A 250 11.83 4.03 -0.47
C LEU A 250 13.21 4.10 -1.15
N TYR A 251 13.50 5.19 -1.85
CA TYR A 251 14.77 5.41 -2.53
C TYR A 251 15.96 5.36 -1.56
N GLY A 252 15.85 6.02 -0.41
CA GLY A 252 16.87 5.99 0.63
C GLY A 252 17.13 4.56 1.14
N GLN A 253 16.09 3.76 1.36
CA GLN A 253 16.24 2.36 1.76
C GLN A 253 16.93 1.51 0.68
N LEU A 254 16.59 1.72 -0.59
CA LEU A 254 17.22 1.03 -1.72
C LEU A 254 18.72 1.37 -1.81
N LEU A 255 19.09 2.64 -1.63
CA LEU A 255 20.49 3.07 -1.61
C LEU A 255 21.28 2.43 -0.47
N ILE A 256 20.71 2.41 0.75
CA ILE A 256 21.34 1.77 1.91
C ILE A 256 21.59 0.29 1.64
N LYS A 257 20.58 -0.42 1.10
CA LYS A 257 20.69 -1.85 0.76
C LYS A 257 21.76 -2.09 -0.32
N GLN A 258 21.82 -1.24 -1.34
CA GLN A 258 22.85 -1.32 -2.38
C GLN A 258 24.25 -1.16 -1.78
N LYS A 259 24.45 -0.19 -0.90
CA LYS A 259 25.72 0.06 -0.22
C LYS A 259 26.13 -1.12 0.66
N GLN A 260 25.22 -1.68 1.43
CA GLN A 260 25.47 -2.87 2.26
C GLN A 260 25.91 -4.08 1.40
N LYS A 261 25.25 -4.30 0.26
CA LYS A 261 25.62 -5.37 -0.68
C LYS A 261 27.03 -5.16 -1.25
N GLN A 262 27.42 -3.92 -1.55
CA GLN A 262 28.77 -3.61 -2.03
C GLN A 262 29.83 -3.91 -0.97
N VAL A 263 29.60 -3.53 0.28
CA VAL A 263 30.53 -3.81 1.39
C VAL A 263 30.69 -5.33 1.59
N GLN A 264 29.59 -6.08 1.62
CA GLN A 264 29.65 -7.54 1.76
C GLN A 264 30.43 -8.21 0.62
N LEU A 265 30.26 -7.74 -0.61
CA LEU A 265 31.01 -8.26 -1.76
C LEU A 265 32.51 -7.97 -1.65
N GLN A 266 32.88 -6.78 -1.17
CA GLN A 266 34.28 -6.41 -0.93
C GLN A 266 34.91 -7.27 0.16
N GLU A 267 34.23 -7.48 1.28
CA GLU A 267 34.69 -8.35 2.37
C GLU A 267 34.88 -9.80 1.91
N GLN A 268 33.94 -10.34 1.11
CA GLN A 268 34.06 -11.68 0.55
C GLN A 268 35.23 -11.82 -0.42
N GLN A 269 35.51 -10.77 -1.20
CA GLN A 269 36.67 -10.74 -2.10
C GLN A 269 37.98 -10.71 -1.31
N HIS A 270 38.06 -9.87 -0.28
CA HIS A 270 39.22 -9.79 0.61
C HIS A 270 39.50 -11.14 1.28
N HIS A 271 38.48 -11.76 1.87
CA HIS A 271 38.64 -13.05 2.54
C HIS A 271 39.06 -14.18 1.58
N LYS A 272 38.59 -14.17 0.32
CA LYS A 272 39.04 -15.10 -0.72
C LYS A 272 40.51 -14.87 -1.11
N GLN A 273 40.97 -13.61 -1.15
CA GLN A 273 42.37 -13.29 -1.45
C GLN A 273 43.31 -13.75 -0.32
N GLU A 274 42.94 -13.51 0.95
CA GLU A 274 43.71 -13.99 2.10
C GLU A 274 43.82 -15.52 2.15
N LYS A 275 42.73 -16.24 1.82
CA LYS A 275 42.76 -17.71 1.75
C LYS A 275 43.67 -18.21 0.64
N LYS A 276 43.71 -17.55 -0.53
CA LYS A 276 44.63 -17.90 -1.62
C LYS A 276 46.10 -17.65 -1.27
N GLN A 277 46.39 -16.60 -0.50
CA GLN A 277 47.76 -16.31 -0.04
C GLN A 277 48.26 -17.26 1.07
N LYS A 278 47.35 -18.02 1.70
CA LYS A 278 47.66 -18.98 2.78
C LYS A 278 47.65 -20.45 2.31
N LEU A 279 47.40 -20.73 1.03
CA LEU A 279 47.61 -22.07 0.47
C LEU A 279 49.10 -22.23 0.10
N PRO A 280 49.77 -23.32 0.52
CA PRO A 280 51.16 -23.60 0.17
C PRO A 280 51.36 -23.89 -1.32
#